data_AF-A0AAD7B6F5-F1
#
_entry.id   AF-A0AAD7B6F5-F1
#
_cell.length_a   1.000
_cell.length_b   1.000
_cell.length_c   1.000
_cell.angle_alpha   90.00
_cell.angle_beta   90.00
_cell.angle_gamma   90.00
#
_symmetry.space_group_name_H-M   'P 1'
#
loop_
_entity.id
_entity.type
_entity.pdbx_description
1 polymer ?
#
loop_
_entity_poly.entity_id
_entity_poly.type
_entity_poly.pdbx_seq_one_letter_code
_entity_poly.pdbx_strand_id
1 'polypeptide(L)'
;MPGIRQDIVAAEPVQYVDVEAHVQKWTLNEEQARAFRLIAYHSLQDRPDQLRMLLTGPGGTGKSRVIDALRDLFQLRGESRRLRLAAYTGVAARNISGMTLHSALCLNQRSNG
;
A
#
# COMPACT_ATOMS: atom_id res chain seq x y z
N MET A 1 -19.94 8.82 13.37
CA MET A 1 -18.54 8.87 12.89
C MET A 1 -18.58 9.31 11.43
N PRO A 2 -17.89 10.39 11.01
CA PRO A 2 -17.79 10.73 9.60
C PRO A 2 -17.06 9.58 8.90
N GLY A 3 -17.74 8.88 8.00
CA GLY A 3 -17.13 7.82 7.19
C GLY A 3 -16.07 8.45 6.30
N ILE A 4 -14.81 8.07 6.49
CA ILE A 4 -13.75 8.38 5.54
C ILE A 4 -14.15 7.72 4.23
N ARG A 5 -14.53 8.53 3.22
CA ARG A 5 -14.84 8.01 1.88
C ARG A 5 -13.56 7.43 1.29
N GLN A 6 -13.47 6.10 1.25
CA GLN A 6 -12.40 5.37 0.57
C GLN A 6 -12.68 5.21 -0.94
N ASP A 7 -13.82 5.72 -1.42
CA ASP A 7 -14.29 5.64 -2.80
C ASP A 7 -13.49 6.59 -3.69
N ILE A 8 -12.19 6.32 -3.86
CA ILE A 8 -11.39 6.91 -4.92
C ILE A 8 -11.75 6.15 -6.19
N VAL A 9 -12.69 6.70 -6.96
CA VAL A 9 -13.06 6.19 -8.27
C VAL A 9 -11.80 6.15 -9.14
N ALA A 10 -11.54 5.00 -9.76
CA ALA A 10 -10.42 4.85 -10.69
C ALA A 10 -10.57 5.89 -11.80
N ALA A 11 -9.53 6.71 -12.01
CA ALA A 11 -9.54 7.75 -13.04
C ALA A 11 -9.42 7.17 -14.47
N GLU A 12 -8.98 5.91 -14.56
CA GLU A 12 -8.73 5.18 -15.80
C GLU A 12 -9.37 3.79 -15.75
N PRO A 13 -9.67 3.16 -16.91
CA PRO A 13 -10.17 1.80 -16.94
C PRO A 13 -9.19 0.85 -16.22
N VAL A 14 -9.70 0.09 -15.25
CA VAL A 14 -8.91 -0.87 -14.47
C VAL A 14 -8.29 -1.88 -15.43
N GLN A 15 -6.97 -1.86 -15.58
CA GLN A 15 -6.27 -2.90 -16.32
C GLN A 15 -6.30 -4.19 -15.49
N TYR A 16 -6.68 -5.29 -16.14
CA TYR A 16 -6.58 -6.61 -15.51
C TYR A 16 -5.11 -6.91 -15.23
N VAL A 17 -4.79 -7.18 -13.97
CA VAL A 17 -3.44 -7.55 -13.56
C VAL A 17 -3.46 -8.93 -12.93
N ASP A 18 -2.60 -9.80 -13.45
CA ASP A 18 -2.37 -11.13 -12.90
C ASP A 18 -1.52 -11.03 -11.61
N VAL A 19 -2.14 -11.40 -10.50
CA VAL A 19 -1.54 -11.40 -9.15
C VAL A 19 -0.40 -12.41 -9.07
N GLU A 20 -0.52 -13.58 -9.70
CA GLU A 20 0.53 -14.60 -9.64
C GLU A 20 1.72 -14.22 -10.52
N ALA A 21 1.47 -13.61 -11.67
CA ALA A 21 2.55 -13.03 -12.48
C ALA A 21 3.35 -11.97 -11.69
N HIS A 22 2.69 -11.20 -10.82
CA HIS A 22 3.38 -10.24 -9.94
C HIS A 22 4.24 -10.91 -8.87
N VAL A 23 3.76 -12.00 -8.27
CA VAL A 23 4.55 -12.80 -7.31
C VAL A 23 5.85 -13.28 -7.96
N GLN A 24 5.77 -13.75 -9.21
CA GLN A 24 6.94 -14.18 -9.97
C GLN A 24 7.84 -13.01 -10.38
N LYS A 25 7.27 -11.92 -10.94
CA LYS A 25 8.01 -10.70 -11.32
C LYS A 25 8.86 -10.16 -10.18
N TRP A 26 8.29 -10.13 -8.98
CA TRP A 26 8.94 -9.63 -7.78
C TRP A 26 9.74 -10.68 -7.02
N THR A 27 9.80 -11.92 -7.51
CA THR A 27 10.52 -13.04 -6.87
C THR A 27 10.25 -13.10 -5.37
N LEU A 28 8.97 -13.02 -4.99
CA LEU A 28 8.56 -13.02 -3.59
C LEU A 28 8.76 -14.43 -3.00
N ASN A 29 9.32 -14.49 -1.80
CA ASN A 29 9.34 -15.75 -1.04
C ASN A 29 7.91 -16.11 -0.56
N GLU A 30 7.75 -17.31 0.01
CA GLU A 30 6.43 -17.82 0.41
C GLU A 30 5.63 -16.85 1.30
N GLU A 31 6.27 -16.30 2.34
CA GLU A 31 5.62 -15.42 3.31
C GLU A 31 5.33 -14.02 2.73
N GLN A 32 6.24 -13.49 1.90
CA GLN A 32 6.03 -12.24 1.17
C GLN A 32 4.89 -12.39 0.16
N ALA A 33 4.84 -13.51 -0.56
CA ALA A 33 3.79 -13.82 -1.52
C ALA A 33 2.44 -14.00 -0.83
N ARG A 34 2.40 -14.64 0.34
CA ARG A 34 1.19 -14.76 1.17
C ARG A 34 0.66 -13.37 1.55
N ALA A 35 1.52 -12.49 2.08
CA ALA A 35 1.11 -11.14 2.45
C ALA A 35 0.65 -10.31 1.24
N PHE A 36 1.40 -10.39 0.14
CA PHE A 36 1.04 -9.73 -1.12
C PHE A 36 -0.33 -10.18 -1.63
N ARG A 37 -0.57 -11.49 -1.74
CA ARG A 37 -1.83 -12.06 -2.23
C ARG A 37 -3.03 -11.61 -1.39
N LEU A 38 -2.91 -11.64 -0.06
CA LEU A 38 -3.98 -11.20 0.84
C LEU A 38 -4.40 -9.75 0.54
N ILE A 39 -3.43 -8.85 0.40
CA ILE A 39 -3.70 -7.43 0.14
C ILE A 39 -4.18 -7.23 -1.31
N ALA A 40 -3.56 -7.89 -2.28
CA ALA A 40 -3.88 -7.78 -3.70
C ALA A 40 -5.33 -8.25 -3.98
N TYR A 41 -5.69 -9.46 -3.55
CA TYR A 41 -7.05 -9.97 -3.73
C TYR A 41 -8.09 -9.18 -2.94
N HIS A 42 -7.76 -8.73 -1.73
CA HIS A 42 -8.65 -7.84 -0.98
C HIS A 42 -8.92 -6.53 -1.74
N SER A 43 -7.90 -5.94 -2.38
CA SER A 43 -8.06 -4.71 -3.18
C SER A 43 -8.91 -4.87 -4.45
N LEU A 44 -9.18 -6.11 -4.87
CA LEU A 44 -9.97 -6.46 -6.06
C LEU A 44 -11.46 -6.69 -5.73
N GLN A 45 -11.82 -6.80 -4.46
CA GLN A 45 -13.20 -7.03 -4.04
C GLN A 45 -14.01 -5.72 -4.13
N ASP A 46 -15.30 -5.84 -4.47
CA ASP A 46 -16.24 -4.72 -4.39
C ASP A 46 -16.70 -4.53 -2.94
N ARG A 47 -16.38 -3.36 -2.37
CA ARG A 47 -16.73 -2.95 -1.00
C ARG A 47 -16.52 -4.03 0.10
N PRO A 48 -15.32 -4.62 0.24
CA PRO A 48 -15.07 -5.59 1.29
C PRO A 48 -14.97 -4.92 2.67
N ASP A 49 -15.13 -5.71 3.74
CA ASP A 49 -14.84 -5.26 5.09
C ASP A 49 -13.36 -4.84 5.24
N GLN A 50 -13.08 -3.76 5.95
CA GLN A 50 -11.72 -3.21 6.04
C GLN A 50 -10.67 -4.24 6.48
N LEU A 51 -9.69 -4.54 5.62
CA LEU A 51 -8.52 -5.33 6.00
C LEU A 51 -7.58 -4.52 6.91
N ARG A 52 -7.35 -5.03 8.12
CA ARG A 52 -6.35 -4.51 9.06
C ARG A 52 -5.25 -5.55 9.24
N MET A 53 -4.11 -5.33 8.59
CA MET A 53 -3.00 -6.28 8.57
C MET A 53 -1.74 -5.69 9.20
N LEU A 54 -1.11 -6.45 10.09
CA LEU A 54 0.22 -6.18 10.62
C LEU A 54 1.20 -7.21 10.05
N LEU A 55 2.10 -6.76 9.17
CA LEU A 55 3.19 -7.59 8.66
C LEU A 55 4.43 -7.40 9.52
N THR A 56 4.76 -8.40 10.33
CA THR A 56 5.94 -8.40 11.21
C THR A 56 7.04 -9.33 10.69
N GLY A 57 8.22 -9.25 11.32
CA GLY A 57 9.35 -10.12 11.06
C GLY A 57 10.68 -9.42 11.33
N PRO A 58 11.79 -10.17 11.44
CA PRO A 58 13.11 -9.62 11.69
C PRO A 58 13.52 -8.50 10.71
N GLY A 59 14.46 -7.65 11.11
CA GLY A 59 15.09 -6.70 10.20
C GLY A 59 15.69 -7.42 8.99
N GLY A 60 15.58 -6.83 7.79
CA GLY A 60 16.18 -7.41 6.58
C GLY A 60 15.38 -8.51 5.87
N THR A 61 14.20 -8.92 6.38
CA THR A 61 13.38 -9.99 5.74
C THR A 61 12.58 -9.55 4.50
N GLY A 62 12.85 -8.36 3.97
CA GLY A 62 12.21 -7.88 2.74
C GLY A 62 10.75 -7.47 2.87
N LYS A 63 10.29 -7.00 4.04
CA LYS A 63 8.95 -6.40 4.20
C LYS A 63 8.71 -5.25 3.20
N SER A 64 9.72 -4.42 2.97
CA SER A 64 9.66 -3.35 1.96
C SER A 64 9.44 -3.89 0.54
N ARG A 65 9.91 -5.11 0.24
CA ARG A 65 9.69 -5.75 -1.07
C ARG A 65 8.21 -6.03 -1.33
N VAL A 66 7.44 -6.37 -0.28
CA VAL A 66 5.98 -6.50 -0.38
C VAL A 66 5.33 -5.14 -0.68
N ILE A 67 5.81 -4.07 -0.04
CA ILE A 67 5.33 -2.70 -0.29
C ILE A 67 5.58 -2.30 -1.75
N ASP A 68 6.78 -2.57 -2.26
CA ASP A 68 7.15 -2.23 -3.64
C ASP A 68 6.35 -3.04 -4.67
N ALA A 69 6.13 -4.33 -4.42
CA ALA A 69 5.28 -5.17 -5.26
C ALA A 69 3.81 -4.67 -5.31
N LEU A 70 3.27 -4.25 -4.17
CA LEU A 70 1.93 -3.64 -4.11
C LEU A 70 1.88 -2.32 -4.87
N ARG A 71 2.90 -1.47 -4.71
CA ARG A 71 2.98 -0.20 -5.44
C ARG A 71 2.94 -0.41 -6.95
N ASP A 72 3.71 -1.36 -7.45
CA ASP A 72 3.74 -1.72 -8.87
C ASP A 72 2.40 -2.28 -9.35
N LEU A 73 1.74 -3.14 -8.56
CA LEU A 73 0.38 -3.62 -8.84
C LEU A 73 -0.62 -2.47 -9.00
N PHE A 74 -0.68 -1.55 -8.04
CA PHE A 74 -1.60 -0.40 -8.11
C PHE A 74 -1.23 0.56 -9.25
N GLN A 75 0.05 0.70 -9.58
CA GLN A 75 0.49 1.51 -10.71
C GLN A 75 0.03 0.91 -12.05
N LEU A 76 0.23 -0.39 -12.26
CA LEU A 76 -0.18 -1.09 -13.48
C LEU A 76 -1.69 -1.11 -13.67
N ARG A 77 -2.46 -1.06 -12.58
CA ARG A 77 -3.92 -0.95 -12.62
C ARG A 77 -4.44 0.46 -12.96
N GLY A 78 -3.57 1.46 -13.09
CA GLY A 78 -3.99 2.86 -13.20
C GLY A 78 -4.54 3.43 -11.88
N GLU A 79 -4.27 2.75 -10.76
CA GLU A 79 -4.85 3.00 -9.44
C GLU A 79 -3.82 3.50 -8.43
N SER A 80 -2.70 4.08 -8.90
CA SER A 80 -1.61 4.58 -8.03
C SER A 80 -2.09 5.52 -6.92
N ARG A 81 -3.16 6.30 -7.17
CA ARG A 81 -3.77 7.21 -6.19
C ARG A 81 -4.58 6.51 -5.09
N ARG A 82 -4.95 5.24 -5.27
CA ARG A 82 -5.63 4.41 -4.25
C ARG A 82 -4.66 3.92 -3.18
N LEU A 83 -3.35 3.90 -3.44
CA LEU A 83 -2.33 3.50 -2.49
C LEU A 83 -1.66 4.73 -1.86
N ARG A 84 -1.70 4.81 -0.52
CA ARG A 84 -0.94 5.80 0.26
C ARG A 84 0.08 5.10 1.13
N LEU A 85 1.35 5.43 0.96
CA LEU A 85 2.46 4.91 1.74
C LEU A 85 2.90 5.96 2.75
N ALA A 86 2.98 5.57 4.02
CA ALA A 86 3.42 6.46 5.08
C ALA A 86 4.31 5.75 6.10
N ALA A 87 5.24 6.50 6.69
CA ALA A 87 6.09 6.02 7.77
C ALA A 87 6.29 7.08 8.86
N TYR A 88 6.83 6.67 10.01
CA TYR A 88 6.98 7.55 11.16
C TYR A 88 8.09 8.60 10.96
N THR A 89 9.26 8.20 10.47
CA THR A 89 10.40 9.10 10.23
C THR A 89 10.57 9.44 8.75
N GLY A 90 11.19 10.59 8.46
CA GLY A 90 11.45 11.03 7.08
C GLY A 90 12.29 10.05 6.27
N VAL A 91 13.32 9.44 6.89
CA VAL A 91 14.18 8.44 6.23
C VAL A 91 13.38 7.19 5.89
N ALA A 92 12.57 6.67 6.82
CA ALA A 92 11.73 5.50 6.56
C ALA A 92 10.68 5.78 5.48
N ALA A 93 10.08 6.97 5.49
CA ALA A 93 9.12 7.38 4.47
C ALA A 93 9.77 7.43 3.08
N ARG A 94 10.98 8.01 2.99
CA ARG A 94 11.76 8.04 1.74
C ARG A 94 12.08 6.64 1.23
N ASN A 95 12.43 5.70 2.10
CA ASN A 95 12.78 4.32 1.72
C ASN A 95 11.62 3.55 1.07
N ILE A 96 10.37 3.89 1.40
CA ILE A 96 9.18 3.29 0.78
C ILE A 96 8.55 4.21 -0.28
N SER A 97 9.25 5.26 -0.69
CA SER A 97 8.72 6.30 -1.60
C SER A 97 7.38 6.89 -1.15
N GLY A 98 7.19 7.01 0.16
CA GLY A 98 5.99 7.55 0.79
C GLY A 98 6.21 8.91 1.42
N MET A 99 5.30 9.27 2.33
CA MET A 99 5.37 10.50 3.12
C MET A 99 5.41 10.20 4.62
N THR A 100 5.67 11.21 5.44
CA THR A 100 5.57 11.01 6.89
C THR A 100 4.11 10.87 7.31
N LEU A 101 3.84 10.12 8.38
CA LEU A 101 2.49 10.04 8.97
C LEU A 101 1.93 11.43 9.32
N HIS A 102 2.78 12.33 9.82
CA HIS A 102 2.41 13.71 10.10
C HIS A 102 1.88 14.42 8.85
N SER A 103 2.59 14.32 7.72
CA SER A 103 2.16 14.89 6.45
C SER A 103 0.91 14.20 5.89
N ALA A 104 0.81 12.88 5.99
CA ALA A 104 -0.33 12.11 5.49
C ALA A 104 -1.65 12.42 6.23
N LEU A 105 -1.56 12.71 7.52
CA LEU A 105 -2.69 12.98 8.41
C LEU A 105 -2.88 14.47 8.71
N CYS A 106 -2.12 15.36 8.03
CA CYS A 106 -2.14 16.80 8.25
C CYS A 106 -1.92 17.25 9.70
N LEU A 107 -1.08 16.52 10.46
CA LEU A 107 -0.82 16.77 11.88
C LEU A 107 0.22 17.89 12.13
N ASN A 108 0.22 18.91 11.29
CA ASN A 108 1.14 20.03 11.47
C ASN A 108 0.82 20.75 12.79
N GLN A 109 1.81 20.85 13.68
CA GLN A 109 1.74 21.73 14.84
C GLN A 109 1.81 23.17 14.34
N ARG A 110 0.64 23.78 14.08
CA ARG A 110 0.57 25.24 14.03
C ARG A 110 0.77 25.73 15.46
N SER A 111 1.98 26.14 15.81
CA SER A 111 2.11 27.11 16.91
C SER A 111 1.49 28.40 16.39
N ASN A 112 0.31 28.75 16.88
CA ASN A 112 -0.16 30.13 16.79
C ASN A 112 0.88 31.00 17.51
N GLY A 113 1.67 31.74 16.74
CA GLY A 113 2.33 32.96 17.21
C GLY A 113 1.38 34.13 17.05
#